data_AF-A0A8X7P5T8-F1
#
_entry.id   AF-A0A8X7P5T8-F1
#
_cell.length_a   1.000
_cell.length_b   1.000
_cell.length_c   1.000
_cell.angle_alpha   90.00
_cell.angle_beta   90.00
_cell.angle_gamma   90.00
#
_symmetry.space_group_name_H-M   'P 1'
#
loop_
_entity.id
_entity.type
_entity.pdbx_description
1 polymer ?
#
loop_
_entity_poly.entity_id
_entity_poly.type
_entity_poly.pdbx_seq_one_letter_code
_entity_poly.pdbx_strand_id
1 'polypeptide(L)'
;MPCILKLKDTEKIIARVRGGTVGRARKGPELKLGKITIVKDAITPGSYFGDEIPDSIDIIKLHQDEVLVLPEGAKVLAYSDKYEVEMFSIEDHLFCIQGHPEYNKEILFEIVDRVLRLGYIKQEMADAAKASMEGKGADRKLLEAICKNFLKGRVPAN
;
A
#
# COMPACT_ATOMS: atom_id res chain seq x y z
N MET A 1 -11.24 17.99 4.57
CA MET A 1 -12.05 16.84 4.12
C MET A 1 -11.09 15.67 3.93
N PRO A 2 -11.30 14.52 4.60
CA PRO A 2 -10.38 13.39 4.51
C PRO A 2 -10.45 12.73 3.13
N CYS A 3 -9.29 12.51 2.50
CA CYS A 3 -9.16 11.88 1.19
C CYS A 3 -8.25 10.65 1.26
N ILE A 4 -8.80 9.50 0.86
CA ILE A 4 -7.99 8.30 0.59
C ILE A 4 -7.56 8.36 -0.86
N LEU A 5 -6.26 8.21 -1.09
CA LEU A 5 -5.70 8.32 -2.42
C LEU A 5 -5.22 6.95 -2.87
N LYS A 6 -6.02 6.33 -3.75
CA LYS A 6 -5.68 5.10 -4.46
C LYS A 6 -6.18 5.14 -5.90
N LEU A 7 -5.34 5.69 -6.76
CA LEU A 7 -5.12 5.09 -8.07
C LEU A 7 -3.63 4.75 -8.10
N LYS A 8 -3.26 3.79 -8.95
CA LYS A 8 -1.91 3.20 -9.08
C LYS A 8 -0.73 4.19 -9.08
N ASP A 9 -1.01 5.47 -9.30
CA ASP A 9 -0.05 6.57 -9.31
C ASP A 9 -0.45 7.81 -8.48
N THR A 10 -1.58 7.81 -7.76
CA THR A 10 -2.05 9.02 -7.04
C THR A 10 -1.16 9.37 -5.85
N GLU A 11 -0.68 8.38 -5.11
CA GLU A 11 0.34 8.58 -4.07
C GLU A 11 1.61 9.23 -4.64
N LYS A 12 1.98 8.88 -5.88
CA LYS A 12 3.15 9.41 -6.58
C LYS A 12 2.92 10.84 -7.02
N ILE A 13 1.74 11.12 -7.56
CA ILE A 13 1.32 12.47 -7.95
C ILE A 13 1.32 13.38 -6.72
N ILE A 14 0.77 12.92 -5.61
CA ILE A 14 0.68 13.70 -4.37
C ILE A 14 2.05 13.89 -3.75
N ALA A 15 2.88 12.84 -3.74
CA ALA A 15 4.28 12.96 -3.35
C ALA A 15 4.94 14.08 -4.17
N ARG A 16 4.83 14.04 -5.50
CA ARG A 16 5.44 15.04 -6.38
C ARG A 16 4.89 16.46 -6.18
N VAL A 17 3.57 16.60 -6.05
CA VAL A 17 2.89 17.90 -5.86
C VAL A 17 3.25 18.52 -4.52
N ARG A 18 3.49 17.70 -3.49
CA ARG A 18 3.87 18.15 -2.14
C ARG A 18 5.39 18.13 -1.90
N GLY A 19 6.19 18.18 -2.97
CA GLY A 19 7.65 18.34 -2.88
C GLY A 19 8.45 17.05 -2.66
N GLY A 20 7.78 15.90 -2.56
CA GLY A 20 8.41 14.58 -2.57
C GLY A 20 8.94 14.17 -3.94
N THR A 21 9.69 13.08 -3.96
CA THR A 21 10.32 12.50 -5.16
C THR A 21 9.87 11.06 -5.35
N VAL A 22 9.58 10.70 -6.59
CA VAL A 22 9.16 9.35 -7.00
C VAL A 22 10.12 8.85 -8.07
N GLY A 23 10.44 7.57 -8.05
CA GLY A 23 11.24 6.95 -9.09
C GLY A 23 11.02 5.45 -9.17
N ARG A 24 11.73 4.80 -10.10
CA ARG A 24 11.71 3.34 -10.22
C ARG A 24 12.12 2.70 -8.90
N ALA A 25 11.41 1.63 -8.54
CA ALA A 25 11.71 0.84 -7.36
C ALA A 25 13.17 0.35 -7.39
N ARG A 26 13.98 0.77 -6.40
CA ARG A 26 15.41 0.43 -6.29
C ARG A 26 15.64 -1.08 -6.24
N LYS A 27 14.68 -1.82 -5.68
CA LYS A 27 14.70 -3.30 -5.57
C LYS A 27 13.82 -4.00 -6.62
N GLY A 28 13.39 -3.29 -7.66
CA GLY A 28 12.59 -3.81 -8.76
C GLY A 28 11.07 -3.89 -8.46
N PRO A 29 10.24 -4.25 -9.45
CA PRO A 29 8.79 -4.20 -9.34
C PRO A 29 8.20 -5.28 -8.40
N GLU A 30 6.96 -5.11 -7.98
CA GLU A 30 6.16 -6.14 -7.30
C GLU A 30 4.84 -6.40 -8.04
N LEU A 31 4.48 -7.68 -8.12
CA LEU A 31 3.21 -8.23 -8.57
C LEU A 31 2.97 -9.49 -7.73
N LYS A 32 2.43 -9.35 -6.52
CA LYS A 32 2.16 -10.47 -5.59
C LYS A 32 1.40 -9.99 -4.35
N LEU A 33 1.00 -10.93 -3.49
CA LEU A 33 0.75 -10.63 -2.09
C LEU A 33 2.07 -10.29 -1.39
N GLY A 34 2.07 -9.17 -0.67
CA GLY A 34 3.21 -8.73 0.13
C GLY A 34 2.78 -8.42 1.56
N LYS A 35 3.69 -8.67 2.49
CA LYS A 35 3.54 -8.26 3.89
C LYS A 35 4.15 -6.88 4.07
N ILE A 36 3.43 -5.98 4.74
CA ILE A 36 3.94 -4.69 5.19
C ILE A 36 3.95 -4.66 6.72
N THR A 37 5.00 -4.13 7.30
CA THR A 37 5.19 -3.98 8.74
C THR A 37 4.71 -2.60 9.16
N ILE A 38 3.91 -2.55 10.23
CA ILE A 38 3.34 -1.32 10.75
C ILE A 38 4.31 -0.64 11.70
N VAL A 39 4.51 0.66 11.53
CA VAL A 39 5.29 1.50 12.46
C VAL A 39 4.37 1.88 13.62
N LYS A 40 4.28 1.02 14.63
CA LYS A 40 3.35 1.20 15.76
C LYS A 40 3.55 2.53 16.49
N ASP A 41 4.80 2.94 16.70
CA ASP A 41 5.13 4.22 17.34
C ASP A 41 4.64 5.45 16.55
N ALA A 42 4.35 5.26 15.25
CA ALA A 42 3.79 6.29 14.40
C ALA A 42 2.25 6.35 14.46
N ILE A 43 1.58 5.47 15.20
CA ILE A 43 0.12 5.35 15.19
C ILE A 43 -0.40 5.42 16.62
N THR A 44 -1.28 6.38 16.87
CA THR A 44 -1.96 6.50 18.16
C THR A 44 -3.13 5.51 18.24
N PRO A 45 -3.23 4.69 19.30
CA PRO A 45 -4.40 3.84 19.52
C PRO A 45 -5.70 4.65 19.55
N GLY A 46 -6.78 4.09 19.01
CA GLY A 46 -8.06 4.80 18.86
C GLY A 46 -8.14 5.72 17.65
N SER A 47 -7.06 5.82 16.85
CA SER A 47 -7.06 6.49 15.55
C SER A 47 -7.87 5.70 14.50
N TYR A 48 -7.71 6.05 13.22
CA TYR A 48 -8.33 5.29 12.14
C TYR A 48 -7.82 3.83 12.01
N PHE A 49 -6.72 3.47 12.67
CA PHE A 49 -6.27 2.08 12.83
C PHE A 49 -7.07 1.27 13.87
N GLY A 50 -7.91 1.93 14.68
CA GLY A 50 -8.61 1.30 15.80
C GLY A 50 -7.74 1.20 17.06
N ASP A 51 -8.24 0.46 18.05
CA ASP A 51 -7.55 0.30 19.35
C ASP A 51 -6.42 -0.72 19.28
N GLU A 52 -6.62 -1.81 18.52
CA GLU A 52 -5.63 -2.86 18.31
C GLU A 52 -4.87 -2.63 17.01
N ILE A 53 -3.65 -2.11 17.13
CA ILE A 53 -2.78 -1.85 15.98
C ILE A 53 -2.07 -3.16 15.59
N PRO A 54 -2.27 -3.67 14.37
CA PRO A 54 -1.64 -4.92 13.92
C PRO A 54 -0.12 -4.74 13.75
N ASP A 55 0.67 -5.81 13.94
CA ASP A 55 2.12 -5.78 13.64
C ASP A 55 2.40 -5.69 12.14
N SER A 56 1.57 -6.34 11.33
CA SER A 56 1.73 -6.42 9.89
C SER A 56 0.40 -6.57 9.18
N ILE A 57 0.37 -6.17 7.91
CA ILE A 57 -0.79 -6.31 7.03
C ILE A 57 -0.35 -7.03 5.74
N ASP A 58 -1.10 -8.04 5.32
CA ASP A 58 -0.92 -8.67 4.02
C ASP A 58 -1.77 -7.92 2.97
N ILE A 59 -1.12 -7.38 1.93
CA ILE A 59 -1.73 -6.54 0.91
C ILE A 59 -1.23 -6.94 -0.48
N ILE A 60 -2.10 -6.91 -1.49
CA ILE A 60 -1.70 -7.17 -2.88
C ILE A 60 -0.97 -5.94 -3.41
N LYS A 61 0.19 -6.15 -4.03
CA LYS A 61 1.03 -5.08 -4.58
C LYS A 61 1.21 -5.26 -6.08
N LEU A 62 1.02 -4.17 -6.82
CA LEU A 62 1.20 -4.08 -8.27
C LEU A 62 1.79 -2.72 -8.64
N HIS A 63 3.11 -2.57 -8.54
CA HIS A 63 3.79 -1.32 -8.87
C HIS A 63 5.25 -1.56 -9.29
N GLN A 64 5.79 -0.58 -10.01
CA GLN A 64 7.18 -0.57 -10.48
C GLN A 64 7.97 0.63 -9.96
N ASP A 65 7.30 1.55 -9.27
CA ASP A 65 7.86 2.79 -8.76
C ASP A 65 7.60 2.86 -7.26
N GLU A 66 8.35 3.73 -6.60
CA GLU A 66 8.26 4.00 -5.18
C GLU A 66 8.42 5.49 -4.88
N VAL A 67 7.94 5.91 -3.72
CA VAL A 67 8.24 7.23 -3.15
C VAL A 67 9.65 7.16 -2.56
N LEU A 68 10.59 7.91 -3.15
CA LEU A 68 11.99 7.98 -2.75
C LEU A 68 12.24 9.03 -1.67
N VAL A 69 11.46 10.12 -1.72
CA VAL A 69 11.50 11.20 -0.75
C VAL A 69 10.07 11.56 -0.42
N LEU A 70 9.72 11.47 0.85
CA LEU A 70 8.39 11.83 1.33
C LEU A 70 8.18 13.34 1.26
N PRO A 71 6.93 13.79 1.04
CA PRO A 71 6.54 15.17 1.27
C PRO A 71 6.87 15.68 2.67
N GLU A 72 7.07 16.98 2.79
CA GLU A 72 7.14 17.63 4.10
C GLU A 72 5.86 17.38 4.90
N GLY A 73 5.99 17.13 6.20
CA GLY A 73 4.88 16.81 7.09
C GLY A 73 4.29 15.40 6.92
N ALA A 74 4.85 14.57 6.04
CA ALA A 74 4.42 13.18 5.90
C ALA A 74 4.98 12.29 7.02
N LYS A 75 4.14 11.37 7.50
CA LYS A 75 4.49 10.35 8.50
C LYS A 75 4.43 8.97 7.87
N VAL A 76 5.52 8.21 7.94
CA VAL A 76 5.54 6.80 7.54
C VAL A 76 4.71 5.99 8.53
N LEU A 77 3.81 5.15 8.02
CA LEU A 77 2.94 4.29 8.81
C LEU A 77 3.23 2.80 8.59
N ALA A 78 3.76 2.46 7.42
CA ALA A 78 4.19 1.09 7.12
C ALA A 78 5.34 1.05 6.11
N TYR A 79 6.13 -0.01 6.21
CA TYR A 79 7.26 -0.31 5.34
C TYR A 79 7.33 -1.81 5.04
N SER A 80 8.25 -2.23 4.17
CA SER A 80 8.58 -3.63 3.93
C SER A 80 10.09 -3.79 3.76
N ASP A 81 10.57 -5.03 3.68
CA ASP A 81 11.99 -5.31 3.35
C ASP A 81 12.40 -4.70 2.01
N LYS A 82 11.42 -4.45 1.13
CA LYS A 82 11.64 -3.97 -0.24
C LYS A 82 11.44 -2.47 -0.38
N TYR A 83 10.51 -1.87 0.36
CA TYR A 83 10.18 -0.45 0.23
C TYR A 83 10.14 0.21 1.60
N GLU A 84 10.82 1.35 1.72
CA GLU A 84 10.86 2.13 2.97
C GLU A 84 9.51 2.82 3.24
N VAL A 85 8.69 3.03 2.20
CA VAL A 85 7.40 3.71 2.28
C VAL A 85 6.34 2.87 1.56
N GLU A 86 5.57 2.11 2.33
CA GLU A 86 4.40 1.36 1.85
C GLU A 86 3.09 2.07 2.18
N MET A 87 3.11 2.85 3.26
CA MET A 87 1.96 3.61 3.73
C MET A 87 2.45 4.87 4.44
N PHE A 88 1.81 6.00 4.16
CA PHE A 88 2.07 7.26 4.84
C PHE A 88 0.81 8.12 4.94
N SER A 89 0.79 9.02 5.91
CA SER A 89 -0.22 10.08 6.01
C SER A 89 0.43 11.45 5.95
N ILE A 90 -0.35 12.45 5.55
CA ILE A 90 0.02 13.86 5.70
C ILE A 90 -1.10 14.49 6.53
N GLU A 91 -0.75 14.91 7.74
CA GLU A 91 -1.69 15.44 8.74
C GLU A 91 -2.90 14.49 8.92
N ASP A 92 -4.11 15.05 8.99
CA ASP A 92 -5.39 14.37 9.19
C ASP A 92 -6.20 14.15 7.90
N HIS A 93 -5.71 14.66 6.77
CA HIS A 93 -6.50 14.78 5.55
C HIS A 93 -6.02 13.91 4.38
N LEU A 94 -4.79 13.39 4.41
CA LEU A 94 -4.29 12.46 3.40
C LEU A 94 -3.81 11.14 4.01
N PHE A 95 -4.29 10.05 3.42
CA PHE A 95 -3.83 8.69 3.70
C PHE A 95 -3.51 7.98 2.39
N CYS A 96 -2.26 7.56 2.26
CA CYS A 96 -1.70 6.95 1.05
C CYS A 96 -1.17 5.55 1.39
N ILE A 97 -1.44 4.58 0.50
CA ILE A 97 -0.97 3.20 0.66
C ILE A 97 -0.60 2.68 -0.74
N GLN A 98 0.60 2.13 -0.90
CA GLN A 98 1.15 1.68 -2.18
C GLN A 98 0.51 0.41 -2.75
N GLY A 99 0.03 -0.51 -1.89
CA GLY A 99 -0.65 -1.73 -2.33
C GLY A 99 -2.08 -1.52 -2.86
N HIS A 100 -2.90 -2.55 -2.91
CA HIS A 100 -4.28 -2.53 -3.40
C HIS A 100 -5.22 -3.21 -2.39
N PRO A 101 -5.89 -2.48 -1.47
CA PRO A 101 -6.83 -3.04 -0.51
C PRO A 101 -8.11 -3.48 -1.19
N GLU A 102 -8.38 -2.94 -2.37
CA GLU A 102 -9.55 -3.25 -3.19
C GLU A 102 -9.40 -4.60 -3.90
N TYR A 103 -8.18 -5.07 -4.15
CA TYR A 103 -7.91 -6.31 -4.87
C TYR A 103 -8.10 -7.56 -4.02
N ASN A 104 -8.54 -8.63 -4.69
CA ASN A 104 -8.62 -9.99 -4.17
C ASN A 104 -7.80 -10.94 -5.05
N LYS A 105 -7.84 -12.24 -4.72
CA LYS A 105 -7.12 -13.29 -5.45
C LYS A 105 -7.53 -13.34 -6.92
N GLU A 106 -8.81 -13.26 -7.18
CA GLU A 106 -9.39 -13.35 -8.52
C GLU A 106 -8.88 -12.21 -9.41
N ILE A 107 -8.92 -10.97 -8.90
CA ILE A 107 -8.39 -9.78 -9.60
C ILE A 107 -6.89 -9.91 -9.84
N LEU A 108 -6.12 -10.34 -8.84
CA LEU A 108 -4.68 -10.52 -9.02
C LEU A 108 -4.38 -11.55 -10.13
N PHE A 109 -5.08 -12.68 -10.13
CA PHE A 109 -4.84 -13.75 -11.10
C PHE A 109 -5.19 -13.30 -12.52
N GLU A 110 -6.30 -12.59 -12.69
CA GLU A 110 -6.68 -12.01 -13.98
C GLU A 110 -5.63 -11.02 -14.49
N ILE A 111 -5.14 -10.13 -13.62
CA ILE A 111 -4.09 -9.16 -13.96
C ILE A 111 -2.81 -9.91 -14.37
N VAL A 112 -2.35 -10.87 -13.56
CA VAL A 112 -1.16 -11.69 -13.82
C VAL A 112 -1.24 -12.34 -15.20
N ASP A 113 -2.35 -13.02 -15.49
CA ASP A 113 -2.56 -13.71 -16.77
C ASP A 113 -2.57 -12.73 -17.94
N ARG A 114 -3.20 -11.57 -17.77
CA ARG A 114 -3.23 -10.53 -18.80
C ARG A 114 -1.84 -9.97 -19.08
N VAL A 115 -1.08 -9.60 -18.06
CA VAL A 115 0.25 -8.99 -18.26
C VAL A 115 1.29 -10.00 -18.74
N LEU A 116 1.14 -11.29 -18.38
CA LEU A 116 1.94 -12.39 -18.92
C LEU A 116 1.67 -12.57 -20.42
N ARG A 117 0.40 -12.66 -20.83
CA ARG A 117 0.03 -12.80 -22.25
C ARG A 117 0.53 -11.64 -23.12
N LEU A 118 0.58 -10.44 -22.55
CA LEU A 118 1.08 -9.24 -23.23
C LEU A 118 2.62 -9.13 -23.23
N GLY A 119 3.33 -10.06 -22.59
CA GLY A 119 4.79 -10.08 -22.55
C GLY A 119 5.42 -9.06 -21.59
N TYR A 120 4.64 -8.46 -20.68
CA TYR A 120 5.17 -7.50 -19.70
C TYR A 120 5.89 -8.16 -18.53
N ILE A 121 5.61 -9.45 -18.27
CA ILE A 121 6.26 -10.25 -17.23
C ILE A 121 6.67 -11.62 -17.79
N LYS A 122 7.61 -12.27 -17.12
CA LYS A 122 8.00 -13.66 -17.40
C LYS A 122 7.10 -14.64 -16.64
N GLN A 123 7.04 -15.89 -17.13
CA GLN A 123 6.30 -16.98 -16.48
C GLN A 123 6.68 -17.14 -15.00
N GLU A 124 7.98 -17.08 -14.67
CA GLU A 124 8.48 -17.15 -13.30
C GLU A 124 7.84 -16.12 -12.36
N MET A 125 7.65 -14.89 -12.84
CA MET A 125 7.00 -13.82 -12.05
C MET A 125 5.50 -14.08 -11.90
N ALA A 126 4.86 -14.62 -12.94
CA ALA A 126 3.44 -14.99 -12.89
C ALA A 126 3.19 -16.13 -11.89
N ASP A 127 4.04 -17.15 -11.89
CA ASP A 127 3.95 -18.30 -11.00
C ASP A 127 4.19 -17.86 -9.55
N ALA A 128 5.22 -17.06 -9.30
CA ALA A 128 5.48 -16.49 -7.98
C ALA A 128 4.32 -15.63 -7.47
N ALA A 129 3.69 -14.84 -8.35
CA ALA A 129 2.52 -14.03 -8.00
C ALA A 129 1.34 -14.91 -7.58
N LYS A 130 1.05 -15.99 -8.31
CA LYS A 130 -0.04 -16.90 -8.00
C LYS A 130 0.22 -17.71 -6.74
N ALA A 131 1.44 -18.23 -6.58
CA ALA A 131 1.87 -18.96 -5.40
C ALA A 131 1.75 -18.13 -4.12
N SER A 132 1.99 -16.81 -4.19
CA SER A 132 1.81 -15.90 -3.05
C SER A 132 0.39 -15.87 -2.46
N MET A 133 -0.61 -16.37 -3.20
CA MET A 133 -2.03 -16.44 -2.80
C MET A 133 -2.51 -17.86 -2.42
N GLU A 134 -1.62 -18.85 -2.31
CA GLU A 134 -1.99 -20.25 -2.02
C GLU A 134 -2.22 -20.54 -0.52
N GLY A 135 -1.67 -19.71 0.36
CA GLY A 135 -1.82 -19.86 1.82
C GLY A 135 -2.82 -18.89 2.43
N LYS A 136 -2.42 -17.61 2.57
CA LYS A 136 -3.24 -16.53 3.15
C LYS A 136 -3.66 -15.56 2.04
N GLY A 137 -4.84 -14.96 2.18
CA GLY A 137 -5.28 -13.84 1.34
C GLY A 137 -4.89 -12.49 1.92
N ALA A 138 -5.12 -11.41 1.15
CA ALA A 138 -4.96 -10.05 1.65
C ALA A 138 -5.93 -9.72 2.79
N ASP A 139 -5.48 -8.91 3.74
CA ASP A 139 -6.23 -8.43 4.91
C ASP A 139 -7.23 -7.31 4.52
N ARG A 140 -8.05 -7.57 3.51
CA ARG A 140 -8.96 -6.59 2.88
C ARG A 140 -9.94 -5.99 3.88
N LYS A 141 -10.52 -6.81 4.77
CA LYS A 141 -11.50 -6.34 5.77
C LYS A 141 -10.88 -5.36 6.76
N LEU A 142 -9.63 -5.62 7.18
CA LEU A 142 -8.88 -4.74 8.05
C LEU A 142 -8.59 -3.42 7.35
N LEU A 143 -8.03 -3.47 6.13
CA LEU A 143 -7.75 -2.26 5.36
C LEU A 143 -9.01 -1.47 5.01
N GLU A 144 -10.13 -2.14 4.71
CA GLU A 144 -11.43 -1.52 4.51
C GLU A 144 -11.90 -0.77 5.75
N ALA A 145 -11.74 -1.37 6.94
CA ALA A 145 -12.07 -0.73 8.21
C ALA A 145 -11.19 0.52 8.46
N ILE A 146 -9.88 0.42 8.24
CA ILE A 146 -8.92 1.53 8.34
C ILE A 146 -9.35 2.67 7.41
N CYS A 147 -9.60 2.36 6.14
CA CYS A 147 -10.07 3.32 5.15
C CYS A 147 -11.40 3.98 5.55
N LYS A 148 -12.39 3.20 5.97
CA LYS A 148 -13.70 3.74 6.41
C LYS A 148 -13.54 4.65 7.62
N ASN A 149 -12.70 4.28 8.58
CA ASN A 149 -12.47 5.09 9.78
C ASN A 149 -11.80 6.42 9.44
N PHE A 150 -10.81 6.40 8.54
CA PHE A 150 -10.14 7.61 8.08
C PHE A 150 -11.12 8.56 7.37
N LEU A 151 -11.96 8.04 6.45
CA LEU A 151 -12.97 8.84 5.75
C LEU A 151 -14.05 9.43 6.67
N LYS A 152 -14.29 8.79 7.83
CA LYS A 152 -15.18 9.32 8.87
C LYS A 152 -14.53 10.41 9.73
N GLY A 153 -13.29 10.80 9.45
CA GLY A 153 -12.57 11.85 10.18
C GLY A 153 -12.02 11.39 11.52
N ARG A 154 -11.78 10.09 11.72
CA ARG A 154 -10.96 9.63 12.85
C ARG A 154 -9.50 9.97 12.54
N VAL A 155 -8.91 10.84 13.36
CA VAL A 155 -7.56 11.41 13.15
C VAL A 155 -6.51 10.49 13.79
N PRO A 156 -5.29 10.36 13.25
CA PRO A 156 -4.17 9.87 14.04
C PRO A 156 -3.85 10.96 15.04
N ALA A 157 -4.25 10.79 16.30
CA ALA A 157 -4.05 11.82 17.32
C ALA A 157 -2.59 12.28 17.32
N ASN A 158 -2.40 13.60 17.22
CA ASN A 158 -1.13 14.31 17.07
C ASN A 158 -0.03 13.79 17.99
#